data_AF-A0A9E3SA65-F1
#
_entry.id   AF-A0A9E3SA65-F1
#
_cell.length_a   1.000
_cell.length_b   1.000
_cell.length_c   1.000
_cell.angle_alpha   90.00
_cell.angle_beta   90.00
_cell.angle_gamma   90.00
#
_symmetry.space_group_name_H-M   'P 1'
#
loop_
_entity.id
_entity.type
_entity.pdbx_description
1 polymer ?
#
loop_
_entity_poly.entity_id
_entity_poly.type
_entity_poly.pdbx_seq_one_letter_code
_entity_poly.pdbx_strand_id
1 'polypeptide(L)'
;MPNSPLSLAMPRRLSVSIKLGGLFLVLATLTTGNLVFSNVLHGSIENIAGLINQSGKLRYHSQKIAFNSAGFALEPSMAARAAGLEGEAEFEVLYVSVVHDVKQLHPLMRSAGDGLDAHLQQIDQTWQRQHVALARVLAEPALTARLSAQREVAILAQQLLGQTDDLVNTLEKTERSARQRADFIIYLVLALEALLMFGTFFYVRSRVTLPIINLIEFTRRFAIGKQAVRED
;
A
#
# COMPACT_ATOMS: atom_id res chain seq x y z
N MET A 1 -41.18 3.63 -64.74
CA MET A 1 -40.22 3.34 -63.65
C MET A 1 -40.20 4.54 -62.70
N PRO A 2 -40.81 4.47 -61.51
CA PRO A 2 -40.64 5.48 -60.49
C PRO A 2 -39.53 5.08 -59.52
N ASN A 3 -38.54 5.95 -59.36
CA ASN A 3 -37.45 5.82 -58.39
C ASN A 3 -37.99 6.00 -56.97
N SER A 4 -37.99 4.94 -56.16
CA SER A 4 -38.19 5.04 -54.71
C SER A 4 -36.93 5.62 -54.06
N PRO A 5 -37.01 6.73 -53.31
CA PRO A 5 -35.87 7.19 -52.53
C PRO A 5 -35.63 6.24 -51.36
N LEU A 6 -34.41 5.72 -51.27
CA LEU A 6 -33.87 4.99 -50.13
C LEU A 6 -34.08 5.82 -48.87
N SER A 7 -35.01 5.38 -48.03
CA SER A 7 -35.20 5.90 -46.68
C SER A 7 -33.94 5.56 -45.88
N LEU A 8 -33.08 6.56 -45.67
CA LEU A 8 -31.97 6.52 -44.74
C LEU A 8 -32.52 6.31 -43.33
N ALA A 9 -32.42 5.08 -42.84
CA ALA A 9 -32.79 4.72 -41.47
C ALA A 9 -31.99 5.59 -40.49
N MET A 10 -32.66 6.55 -39.83
CA MET A 10 -32.05 7.33 -38.77
C MET A 10 -31.59 6.42 -37.62
N PRO A 11 -30.43 6.69 -36.99
CA PRO A 11 -29.93 5.87 -35.89
C PRO A 11 -30.93 5.87 -34.73
N ARG A 12 -31.35 4.66 -34.31
CA ARG A 12 -32.21 4.44 -33.13
C ARG A 12 -31.61 5.13 -31.91
N ARG A 13 -32.26 6.18 -31.42
CA ARG A 13 -31.88 6.85 -30.18
C ARG A 13 -32.06 5.84 -29.03
N LEU A 14 -30.96 5.53 -28.33
CA LEU A 14 -30.98 4.70 -27.11
C LEU A 14 -32.02 5.23 -26.11
N SER A 15 -32.81 4.32 -25.53
CA SER A 15 -33.83 4.66 -24.55
C SER A 15 -33.21 5.29 -23.30
N VAL A 16 -33.96 6.21 -22.66
CA VAL A 16 -33.51 6.90 -21.44
C VAL A 16 -33.16 5.89 -20.34
N SER A 17 -33.91 4.79 -20.24
CA SER A 17 -33.67 3.72 -19.27
C SER A 17 -32.31 3.04 -19.47
N ILE A 18 -31.88 2.80 -20.71
CA ILE A 18 -30.56 2.20 -20.99
C ILE A 18 -29.44 3.18 -20.61
N LYS A 19 -29.62 4.48 -20.88
CA LYS A 19 -28.64 5.52 -20.52
C LYS A 19 -28.48 5.67 -19.01
N LEU A 20 -29.59 5.72 -18.29
CA LEU A 20 -29.58 5.77 -16.82
C LEU A 20 -29.03 4.47 -16.23
N GLY A 21 -29.40 3.31 -16.77
CA GLY A 21 -28.87 2.02 -16.35
C GLY A 21 -27.35 1.92 -16.52
N GLY A 22 -26.81 2.34 -17.67
CA GLY A 22 -25.36 2.38 -17.91
C GLY A 22 -24.63 3.32 -16.94
N LEU A 23 -25.20 4.48 -16.64
CA LEU A 23 -24.66 5.41 -15.67
C LEU A 23 -24.66 4.84 -14.24
N PHE A 24 -25.76 4.22 -13.82
CA PHE A 24 -25.82 3.53 -12.53
C PHE A 24 -24.80 2.40 -12.44
N LEU A 25 -24.60 1.65 -13.52
CA LEU A 25 -23.59 0.60 -13.58
C LEU A 25 -22.18 1.17 -13.44
N VAL A 26 -21.89 2.30 -14.11
CA VAL A 26 -20.60 3.01 -13.96
C VAL A 26 -20.39 3.47 -12.52
N LEU A 27 -21.39 4.09 -11.90
CA LEU A 27 -21.32 4.51 -10.49
C LEU A 27 -21.10 3.31 -9.56
N ALA A 28 -21.88 2.24 -9.72
CA ALA A 28 -21.73 1.02 -8.91
C ALA A 28 -20.34 0.39 -9.06
N THR A 29 -19.80 0.38 -10.28
CA THR A 29 -18.45 -0.16 -10.56
C THR A 29 -17.37 0.71 -9.92
N LEU A 30 -17.50 2.04 -10.02
CA LEU A 30 -16.60 3.00 -9.35
C LEU A 30 -16.60 2.81 -7.83
N THR A 31 -17.77 2.77 -7.22
CA THR A 31 -17.91 2.61 -5.77
C THR A 31 -17.36 1.25 -5.31
N THR A 32 -17.68 0.16 -6.02
CA THR A 32 -17.15 -1.18 -5.70
C THR A 32 -15.64 -1.22 -5.86
N GLY A 33 -15.10 -0.65 -6.95
CA GLY A 33 -13.67 -0.56 -7.20
C GLY A 33 -12.95 0.24 -6.12
N ASN A 34 -13.53 1.36 -5.68
CA ASN A 34 -12.98 2.19 -4.61
C ASN A 34 -12.94 1.44 -3.27
N LEU A 35 -14.00 0.69 -2.95
CA LEU A 35 -14.06 -0.11 -1.71
C LEU A 35 -13.02 -1.25 -1.71
N VAL A 36 -12.88 -1.96 -2.84
CA VAL A 36 -11.84 -3.00 -3.00
C VAL A 36 -10.44 -2.37 -2.91
N PHE A 37 -10.21 -1.26 -3.58
CA PHE A 37 -8.94 -0.54 -3.56
C PHE A 37 -8.58 -0.09 -2.14
N SER A 38 -9.52 0.51 -1.42
CA SER A 38 -9.32 0.95 -0.03
C SER A 38 -8.98 -0.22 0.89
N ASN A 39 -9.63 -1.38 0.73
CA ASN A 39 -9.35 -2.56 1.52
C ASN A 39 -7.94 -3.13 1.26
N VAL A 40 -7.54 -3.24 -0.02
CA VAL A 40 -6.19 -3.70 -0.40
C VAL A 40 -5.12 -2.75 0.14
N LEU A 41 -5.38 -1.45 0.04
CA LEU A 41 -4.48 -0.41 0.53
C LEU A 41 -4.32 -0.49 2.05
N HIS A 42 -5.42 -0.65 2.79
CA HIS A 42 -5.39 -0.74 4.24
C HIS A 42 -4.52 -1.91 4.71
N GLY A 43 -4.77 -3.11 4.18
CA GLY A 43 -3.94 -4.28 4.51
C GLY A 43 -2.47 -4.10 4.14
N SER A 44 -2.19 -3.42 3.02
CA SER A 44 -0.81 -3.13 2.61
C SER A 44 -0.09 -2.15 3.54
N ILE A 45 -0.80 -1.15 4.07
CA ILE A 45 -0.24 -0.19 5.04
C ILE A 45 0.02 -0.87 6.39
N GLU A 46 -0.92 -1.69 6.86
CA GLU A 46 -0.73 -2.47 8.11
C GLU A 46 0.49 -3.39 8.01
N ASN A 47 0.68 -4.04 6.86
CA ASN A 47 1.85 -4.87 6.61
C ASN A 47 3.16 -4.07 6.72
N ILE A 48 3.23 -2.83 6.20
CA ILE A 48 4.42 -1.98 6.34
C ILE A 48 4.68 -1.59 7.79
N ALA A 49 3.64 -1.23 8.55
CA ALA A 49 3.81 -0.92 9.97
C ALA A 49 4.34 -2.12 10.76
N GLY A 50 3.84 -3.32 10.46
CA GLY A 50 4.36 -4.58 10.99
C GLY A 50 5.84 -4.78 10.65
N LEU A 51 6.21 -4.52 9.40
CA LEU A 51 7.57 -4.65 8.88
C LEU A 51 8.55 -3.64 9.49
N ILE A 52 8.12 -2.41 9.71
CA ILE A 52 8.87 -1.37 10.44
C ILE A 52 9.19 -1.87 11.85
N ASN A 53 8.19 -2.43 12.55
CA ASN A 53 8.37 -2.96 13.89
C ASN A 53 9.31 -4.18 13.92
N GLN A 54 9.15 -5.13 13.00
CA GLN A 54 10.05 -6.29 12.87
C GLN A 54 11.48 -5.86 12.55
N SER A 55 11.67 -4.93 11.61
CA SER A 55 12.98 -4.35 11.29
C SER A 55 13.58 -3.62 12.49
N GLY A 56 12.74 -2.95 13.28
CA GLY A 56 13.14 -2.35 14.56
C GLY A 56 13.64 -3.39 15.58
N LYS A 57 13.05 -4.58 15.63
CA LYS A 57 13.50 -5.66 16.51
C LYS A 57 14.88 -6.20 16.13
N LEU A 58 15.30 -6.14 14.85
CA LEU A 58 16.66 -6.51 14.45
C LEU A 58 17.73 -5.70 15.20
N ARG A 59 17.45 -4.41 15.47
CA ARG A 59 18.32 -3.54 16.30
C ARG A 59 18.50 -4.12 17.69
N TYR A 60 17.40 -4.53 18.31
CA TYR A 60 17.43 -5.10 19.64
C TYR A 60 18.20 -6.41 19.67
N HIS A 61 17.95 -7.33 18.73
CA HIS A 61 18.61 -8.63 18.70
C HIS A 61 20.12 -8.50 18.39
N SER A 62 20.55 -7.60 17.49
CA SER A 62 21.98 -7.41 17.20
C SER A 62 22.76 -6.92 18.44
N GLN A 63 22.13 -6.05 19.25
CA GLN A 63 22.70 -5.56 20.51
C GLN A 63 22.63 -6.60 21.62
N LYS A 64 21.55 -7.40 21.70
CA LYS A 64 21.41 -8.54 22.61
C LYS A 64 22.54 -9.56 22.39
N ILE A 65 22.87 -9.87 21.13
CA ILE A 65 24.00 -10.74 20.77
C ILE A 65 25.32 -10.15 21.28
N ALA A 66 25.58 -8.86 21.02
CA ALA A 66 26.79 -8.20 21.50
C ALA A 66 26.90 -8.24 23.03
N PHE A 67 25.80 -7.99 23.74
CA PHE A 67 25.74 -8.07 25.20
C PHE A 67 26.00 -9.49 25.73
N ASN A 68 25.31 -10.50 25.18
CA ASN A 68 25.49 -11.90 25.60
C ASN A 68 26.94 -12.39 25.32
N SER A 69 27.52 -11.96 24.18
CA SER A 69 28.91 -12.28 23.84
C SER A 69 29.91 -11.63 24.79
N ALA A 70 29.63 -10.43 25.32
CA ALA A 70 30.44 -9.78 26.35
C ALA A 70 30.42 -10.58 27.66
N GLY A 71 29.24 -11.04 28.09
CA GLY A 71 29.09 -11.92 29.24
C GLY A 71 29.91 -13.21 29.09
N PHE A 72 29.81 -13.88 27.94
CA PHE A 72 30.59 -15.09 27.66
C PHE A 72 32.11 -14.83 27.59
N ALA A 73 32.53 -13.70 27.02
CA ALA A 73 33.95 -13.36 26.90
C ALA A 73 34.61 -13.19 28.27
N LEU A 74 33.89 -12.67 29.27
CA LEU A 74 34.37 -12.53 30.65
C LEU A 74 34.25 -13.84 31.43
N GLU A 75 33.07 -14.45 31.42
CA GLU A 75 32.74 -15.63 32.21
C GLU A 75 32.12 -16.72 31.31
N PRO A 76 32.97 -17.55 30.68
CA PRO A 76 32.50 -18.58 29.76
C PRO A 76 31.77 -19.66 30.55
N SER A 77 30.49 -19.85 30.22
CA SER A 77 29.66 -20.90 30.79
C SER A 77 28.77 -21.51 29.70
N MET A 78 28.27 -22.73 29.94
CA MET A 78 27.33 -23.37 29.02
C MET A 78 26.05 -22.56 28.84
N ALA A 79 25.56 -21.91 29.90
CA ALA A 79 24.40 -21.04 29.85
C ALA A 79 24.66 -19.78 28.99
N ALA A 80 25.81 -19.12 29.19
CA ALA A 80 26.18 -17.96 28.38
C ALA A 80 26.39 -18.32 26.90
N ARG A 81 26.93 -19.52 26.62
CA ARG A 81 27.06 -20.05 25.25
C ARG A 81 25.69 -20.27 24.61
N ALA A 82 24.77 -20.90 25.33
CA ALA A 82 23.41 -21.14 24.86
C ALA A 82 22.68 -19.82 24.56
N ALA A 83 22.80 -18.81 25.43
CA ALA A 83 22.20 -17.50 25.23
C ALA A 83 22.76 -16.75 24.00
N GLY A 84 24.03 -16.97 23.65
CA GLY A 84 24.64 -16.45 22.42
C GLY A 84 24.03 -17.09 21.16
N LEU A 85 23.95 -18.42 21.14
CA LEU A 85 23.38 -19.18 20.02
C LEU A 85 21.87 -18.97 19.84
N GLU A 86 21.14 -18.83 20.94
CA GLU A 86 19.71 -18.50 20.92
C GLU A 86 19.48 -17.11 20.32
N GLY A 87 20.23 -16.10 20.76
CA GLY A 87 20.14 -14.75 20.21
C GLY A 87 20.45 -14.70 18.71
N GLU A 88 21.40 -15.52 18.27
CA GLU A 88 21.75 -15.68 16.85
C GLU A 88 20.60 -16.28 16.04
N ALA A 89 20.01 -17.37 16.52
CA ALA A 89 18.87 -18.02 15.86
C ALA A 89 17.63 -17.11 15.81
N GLU A 90 17.35 -16.37 16.88
CA GLU A 90 16.27 -15.37 16.92
C GLU A 90 16.48 -14.28 15.86
N PHE A 91 17.71 -13.78 15.71
CA PHE A 91 18.04 -12.76 14.71
C PHE A 91 17.84 -13.30 13.29
N GLU A 92 18.35 -14.51 13.00
CA GLU A 92 18.27 -15.12 11.67
C GLU A 92 16.80 -15.31 11.22
N VAL A 93 15.97 -15.90 12.10
CA VAL A 93 14.55 -16.12 11.80
C VAL A 93 13.83 -14.80 11.53
N LEU A 94 14.09 -13.79 12.36
CA LEU A 94 13.49 -12.47 12.18
C LEU A 94 13.97 -11.80 10.89
N TYR A 95 15.26 -11.88 10.58
CA TYR A 95 15.85 -11.31 9.36
C TYR A 95 15.24 -11.94 8.10
N VAL A 96 15.13 -13.26 8.05
CA VAL A 96 14.49 -13.98 6.93
C VAL A 96 13.03 -13.56 6.77
N SER A 97 12.28 -13.40 7.86
CA SER A 97 10.91 -12.88 7.82
C SER A 97 10.87 -11.47 7.21
N VAL A 98 11.73 -10.56 7.68
CA VAL A 98 11.80 -9.19 7.15
C VAL A 98 12.14 -9.19 5.66
N VAL A 99 13.09 -10.00 5.21
CA VAL A 99 13.45 -10.13 3.78
C VAL A 99 12.27 -10.63 2.96
N HIS A 100 11.55 -11.64 3.46
CA HIS A 100 10.38 -12.20 2.80
C HIS A 100 9.27 -11.15 2.66
N ASP A 101 8.96 -10.46 3.75
CA ASP A 101 7.87 -9.48 3.82
C ASP A 101 8.18 -8.24 2.97
N VAL A 102 9.44 -7.76 2.94
CA VAL A 102 9.88 -6.70 2.02
C VAL A 102 9.64 -7.10 0.55
N LYS A 103 9.94 -8.34 0.18
CA LYS A 103 9.75 -8.83 -1.20
C LYS A 103 8.29 -8.99 -1.58
N GLN A 104 7.41 -9.21 -0.61
CA GLN A 104 5.96 -9.32 -0.81
C GLN A 104 5.22 -7.98 -0.77
N LEU A 105 5.91 -6.87 -0.52
CA LEU A 105 5.29 -5.55 -0.54
C LEU A 105 4.62 -5.29 -1.90
N HIS A 106 3.36 -4.86 -1.83
CA HIS A 106 2.55 -4.56 -3.01
C HIS A 106 3.23 -3.48 -3.87
N PRO A 107 3.21 -3.57 -5.21
CA PRO A 107 3.89 -2.59 -6.08
C PRO A 107 3.47 -1.13 -5.86
N LEU A 108 2.21 -0.90 -5.45
CA LEU A 108 1.71 0.44 -5.11
C LEU A 108 2.39 1.05 -3.88
N MET A 109 2.89 0.20 -2.99
CA MET A 109 3.60 0.62 -1.80
C MET A 109 5.05 0.96 -2.12
N ARG A 110 5.65 0.31 -3.12
CA ARG A 110 7.05 0.54 -3.48
C ARG A 110 7.21 1.86 -4.26
N SER A 111 8.28 2.59 -3.96
CA SER A 111 8.75 3.68 -4.82
C SER A 111 9.80 3.16 -5.78
N ALA A 112 9.83 3.69 -7.00
CA ALA A 112 10.90 3.38 -7.95
C ALA A 112 12.25 3.73 -7.31
N GLY A 113 13.14 2.73 -7.17
CA GLY A 113 14.44 2.92 -6.54
C GLY A 113 14.39 3.14 -5.02
N ASP A 114 13.42 2.54 -4.31
CA ASP A 114 13.32 2.62 -2.84
C ASP A 114 14.60 2.19 -2.10
N GLY A 115 15.47 1.37 -2.72
CA GLY A 115 16.74 0.95 -2.15
C GLY A 115 16.60 -0.09 -1.04
N LEU A 116 15.39 -0.62 -0.79
CA LEU A 116 15.13 -1.58 0.28
C LEU A 116 15.99 -2.84 0.13
N ASP A 117 16.11 -3.36 -1.08
CA ASP A 117 16.92 -4.55 -1.37
C ASP A 117 18.42 -4.31 -1.10
N ALA A 118 18.91 -3.10 -1.36
CA ALA A 118 20.30 -2.74 -1.08
C ALA A 118 20.56 -2.65 0.43
N HIS A 119 19.63 -2.07 1.21
CA HIS A 119 19.72 -2.06 2.67
C HIS A 119 19.71 -3.48 3.25
N LEU A 120 18.82 -4.35 2.76
CA LEU A 120 18.78 -5.75 3.19
C LEU A 120 20.09 -6.48 2.89
N GLN A 121 20.68 -6.27 1.71
CA GLN A 121 21.96 -6.86 1.34
C GLN A 121 23.11 -6.37 2.24
N GLN A 122 23.12 -5.09 2.60
CA GLN A 122 24.11 -4.54 3.54
C GLN A 122 23.98 -5.15 4.93
N ILE A 123 22.74 -5.31 5.42
CA ILE A 123 22.45 -5.96 6.70
C ILE A 123 22.93 -7.42 6.67
N ASP A 124 22.63 -8.18 5.61
CA ASP A 124 23.10 -9.57 5.46
C ASP A 124 24.64 -9.65 5.55
N GLN A 125 25.35 -8.83 4.79
CA GLN A 125 26.82 -8.83 4.78
C GLN A 125 27.43 -8.51 6.16
N THR A 126 26.84 -7.56 6.89
CA THR A 126 27.32 -7.24 8.25
C THR A 126 26.93 -8.34 9.24
N TRP A 127 25.74 -8.91 9.09
CA TRP A 127 25.25 -10.02 9.90
C TRP A 127 26.16 -11.25 9.77
N GLN A 128 26.49 -11.69 8.55
CA GLN A 128 27.39 -12.82 8.33
C GLN A 128 28.76 -12.60 9.00
N ARG A 129 29.28 -11.37 8.98
CA ARG A 129 30.52 -11.02 9.69
C ARG A 129 30.34 -11.09 11.21
N GLN A 130 29.20 -10.64 11.74
CA GLN A 130 28.91 -10.71 13.18
C GLN A 130 28.79 -12.15 13.63
N HIS A 131 28.11 -13.00 12.86
CA HIS A 131 28.01 -14.44 13.08
C HIS A 131 29.40 -15.09 13.20
N VAL A 132 30.30 -14.83 12.25
CA VAL A 132 31.68 -15.35 12.29
C VAL A 132 32.47 -14.81 13.48
N ALA A 133 32.29 -13.56 13.86
CA ALA A 133 32.92 -12.99 15.06
C ALA A 133 32.38 -13.62 16.35
N LEU A 134 31.08 -13.85 16.44
CA LEU A 134 30.45 -14.53 17.57
C LEU A 134 30.94 -15.97 17.70
N ALA A 135 31.00 -16.72 16.60
CA ALA A 135 31.52 -18.08 16.59
C ALA A 135 32.96 -18.13 17.15
N ARG A 136 33.80 -17.15 16.81
CA ARG A 136 35.15 -17.01 17.39
C ARG A 136 35.11 -16.73 18.90
N VAL A 137 34.25 -15.82 19.37
CA VAL A 137 34.07 -15.57 20.81
C VAL A 137 33.74 -16.86 21.55
N LEU A 138 32.86 -17.70 20.98
CA LEU A 138 32.39 -18.93 21.61
C LEU A 138 33.36 -20.11 21.52
N ALA A 139 34.32 -20.07 20.59
CA ALA A 139 35.30 -21.15 20.35
C ALA A 139 36.65 -20.92 21.05
N GLU A 140 37.06 -19.67 21.23
CA GLU A 140 38.39 -19.34 21.74
C GLU A 140 38.53 -19.64 23.25
N PRO A 141 39.55 -20.40 23.69
CA PRO A 141 39.77 -20.65 25.11
C PRO A 141 40.44 -19.46 25.82
N ALA A 142 41.35 -18.77 25.13
CA ALA A 142 42.13 -17.68 25.70
C ALA A 142 41.28 -16.41 25.91
N LEU A 143 41.36 -15.81 27.11
CA LEU A 143 40.61 -14.61 27.45
C LEU A 143 40.91 -13.44 26.51
N THR A 144 42.18 -13.21 26.18
CA THR A 144 42.60 -12.10 25.30
C THR A 144 42.06 -12.26 23.89
N ALA A 145 42.07 -13.49 23.34
CA ALA A 145 41.50 -13.79 22.02
C ALA A 145 39.98 -13.62 22.02
N ARG A 146 39.28 -14.12 23.04
CA ARG A 146 37.83 -13.93 23.22
C ARG A 146 37.44 -12.46 23.29
N LEU A 147 38.14 -11.66 24.10
CA LEU A 147 37.89 -10.23 24.22
C LEU A 147 38.13 -9.48 22.90
N SER A 148 39.14 -9.90 22.13
CA SER A 148 39.38 -9.32 20.80
C SER A 148 38.25 -9.63 19.82
N ALA A 149 37.80 -10.89 19.74
CA ALA A 149 36.67 -11.28 18.90
C ALA A 149 35.36 -10.59 19.35
N GLN A 150 35.17 -10.40 20.66
CA GLN A 150 33.99 -9.73 21.22
C GLN A 150 33.95 -8.26 20.84
N ARG A 151 35.08 -7.56 20.82
CA ARG A 151 35.14 -6.17 20.32
C ARG A 151 34.70 -6.08 18.87
N GLU A 152 35.06 -7.07 18.05
CA GLU A 152 34.60 -7.16 16.67
C GLU A 152 33.08 -7.36 16.59
N VAL A 153 32.51 -8.24 17.42
CA VAL A 153 31.05 -8.40 17.54
C VAL A 153 30.37 -7.08 17.91
N ALA A 154 30.92 -6.32 18.85
CA ALA A 154 30.36 -5.04 19.29
C ALA A 154 30.39 -3.98 18.18
N ILE A 155 31.49 -3.88 17.43
CA ILE A 155 31.62 -2.98 16.27
C ILE A 155 30.58 -3.32 15.19
N LEU A 156 30.42 -4.61 14.89
CA LEU A 156 29.47 -5.08 13.88
C LEU A 156 28.01 -4.89 14.33
N ALA A 157 27.72 -5.06 15.63
CA ALA A 157 26.41 -4.75 16.19
C ALA A 157 26.05 -3.27 16.02
N GLN A 158 27.02 -2.37 16.23
CA GLN A 158 26.82 -0.92 16.00
C GLN A 158 26.59 -0.60 14.52
N GLN A 159 27.30 -1.28 13.61
CA GLN A 159 27.05 -1.15 12.17
C GLN A 159 25.65 -1.63 11.80
N LEU A 160 25.23 -2.80 12.30
CA LEU A 160 23.88 -3.33 12.09
C LEU A 160 22.81 -2.40 12.63
N LEU A 161 23.05 -1.77 13.79
CA LEU A 161 22.12 -0.78 14.35
C LEU A 161 21.87 0.36 13.35
N GLY A 162 22.93 0.98 12.82
CA GLY A 162 22.80 2.05 11.83
C GLY A 162 22.13 1.59 10.53
N GLN A 163 22.51 0.41 10.02
CA GLN A 163 21.93 -0.14 8.78
C GLN A 163 20.45 -0.49 8.92
N THR A 164 20.04 -1.00 10.08
CA THR A 164 18.62 -1.30 10.37
C THR A 164 17.81 -0.05 10.67
N ASP A 165 18.41 1.00 11.25
CA ASP A 165 17.81 2.33 11.34
C ASP A 165 17.55 2.92 9.95
N ASP A 166 18.52 2.82 9.04
CA ASP A 166 18.36 3.27 7.66
C ASP A 166 17.26 2.51 6.92
N LEU A 167 17.20 1.18 7.09
CA LEU A 167 16.11 0.36 6.57
C LEU A 167 14.75 0.84 7.08
N VAL A 168 14.61 1.08 8.39
CA VAL A 168 13.36 1.56 8.99
C VAL A 168 12.97 2.93 8.45
N ASN A 169 13.93 3.85 8.38
CA ASN A 169 13.70 5.19 7.82
C ASN A 169 13.23 5.12 6.37
N THR A 170 13.79 4.20 5.57
CA THR A 170 13.38 3.97 4.19
C THR A 170 11.97 3.36 4.11
N LEU A 171 11.63 2.42 5.00
CA LEU A 171 10.27 1.86 5.11
C LEU A 171 9.24 2.93 5.52
N GLU A 172 9.56 3.80 6.47
CA GLU A 172 8.69 4.92 6.85
C GLU A 172 8.46 5.91 5.69
N LYS A 173 9.52 6.25 4.94
CA LYS A 173 9.40 7.10 3.74
C LYS A 173 8.52 6.43 2.68
N THR A 174 8.69 5.12 2.51
CA THR A 174 7.89 4.30 1.59
C THR A 174 6.42 4.31 2.01
N GLU A 175 6.13 4.11 3.30
CA GLU A 175 4.78 4.19 3.86
C GLU A 175 4.13 5.56 3.62
N ARG A 176 4.85 6.65 3.92
CA ARG A 176 4.36 8.02 3.72
C ARG A 176 4.08 8.30 2.24
N SER A 177 4.97 7.88 1.34
CA SER A 177 4.76 8.05 -0.10
C SER A 177 3.55 7.25 -0.59
N ALA A 178 3.39 6.02 -0.11
CA ALA A 178 2.24 5.18 -0.45
C ALA A 178 0.92 5.79 0.05
N ARG A 179 0.88 6.30 1.28
CA ARG A 179 -0.28 7.03 1.83
C ARG A 179 -0.63 8.26 0.99
N GLN A 180 0.37 9.07 0.61
CA GLN A 180 0.12 10.25 -0.24
C GLN A 180 -0.44 9.89 -1.62
N ARG A 181 0.08 8.83 -2.25
CA ARG A 181 -0.45 8.33 -3.54
C ARG A 181 -1.87 7.82 -3.40
N ALA A 182 -2.14 7.10 -2.33
CA ALA A 182 -3.47 6.59 -2.03
C ALA A 182 -4.49 7.72 -1.82
N ASP A 183 -4.15 8.70 -0.99
CA ASP A 183 -5.00 9.86 -0.73
C ASP A 183 -5.30 10.59 -2.05
N PHE A 184 -4.28 10.78 -2.89
CA PHE A 184 -4.47 11.38 -4.22
C PHE A 184 -5.46 10.59 -5.09
N ILE A 185 -5.34 9.26 -5.14
CA ILE A 185 -6.26 8.40 -5.91
C ILE A 185 -7.69 8.48 -5.34
N ILE A 186 -7.84 8.39 -4.01
CA ILE A 186 -9.14 8.48 -3.35
C ILE A 186 -9.82 9.82 -3.65
N TYR A 187 -9.08 10.93 -3.54
CA TYR A 187 -9.61 12.26 -3.87
C TYR A 187 -9.98 12.40 -5.35
N LEU A 188 -9.19 11.82 -6.25
CA LEU A 188 -9.49 11.81 -7.68
C LEU A 188 -10.78 11.05 -7.99
N VAL A 189 -10.95 9.86 -7.39
CA VAL A 189 -12.17 9.05 -7.54
C VAL A 189 -13.39 9.80 -6.99
N LEU A 190 -13.27 10.39 -5.80
CA LEU A 190 -14.35 11.15 -5.18
C LEU A 190 -14.76 12.36 -6.03
N ALA A 191 -13.78 13.09 -6.59
CA ALA A 191 -14.06 14.20 -7.50
C ALA A 191 -14.79 13.73 -8.77
N LEU A 192 -14.38 12.60 -9.34
CA LEU A 192 -15.04 12.01 -10.50
C LEU A 192 -16.47 11.57 -10.19
N GLU A 193 -16.70 10.92 -9.05
CA GLU A 193 -18.04 10.54 -8.59
C GLU A 193 -18.95 11.75 -8.41
N ALA A 194 -18.43 12.84 -7.79
CA ALA A 194 -19.17 14.09 -7.65
C ALA A 194 -19.55 14.67 -9.03
N LEU A 195 -18.59 14.74 -9.96
CA LEU A 195 -18.84 15.22 -11.33
C LEU A 195 -19.89 14.38 -12.06
N LEU A 196 -19.84 13.05 -11.92
CA LEU A 196 -20.82 12.15 -12.50
C LEU A 196 -22.21 12.35 -11.88
N MET A 197 -22.31 12.50 -10.57
CA MET A 197 -23.57 12.80 -9.88
C MET A 197 -24.15 14.14 -10.34
N PHE A 198 -23.33 15.20 -10.43
CA PHE A 198 -23.77 16.49 -10.97
C PHE A 198 -24.24 16.37 -12.43
N GLY A 199 -23.45 15.72 -13.28
CA GLY A 199 -23.82 15.50 -14.68
C GLY A 199 -25.13 14.72 -14.83
N THR A 200 -25.32 13.71 -14.00
CA THR A 200 -26.56 12.92 -13.92
C THR A 200 -27.75 13.79 -13.53
N PHE A 201 -27.60 14.58 -12.47
CA PHE A 201 -28.65 15.46 -11.99
C PHE A 201 -29.08 16.46 -13.07
N PHE A 202 -28.11 17.11 -13.73
CA PHE A 202 -28.39 18.03 -14.83
C PHE A 202 -29.05 17.33 -16.03
N TYR A 203 -28.60 16.11 -16.36
CA TYR A 203 -29.20 15.31 -17.43
C TYR A 203 -30.67 14.97 -17.13
N VAL A 204 -30.96 14.41 -15.95
CA VAL A 204 -32.32 14.06 -15.53
C VAL A 204 -33.20 15.31 -15.48
N ARG A 205 -32.70 16.40 -14.90
CA ARG A 205 -33.44 17.66 -14.81
C ARG A 205 -33.81 18.21 -16.20
N SER A 206 -32.85 18.26 -17.12
CA SER A 206 -33.06 18.85 -18.45
C SER A 206 -33.83 17.95 -19.43
N ARG A 207 -33.66 16.63 -19.36
CA ARG A 207 -34.23 15.69 -20.35
C ARG A 207 -35.44 14.91 -19.85
N VAL A 208 -35.70 14.87 -18.55
CA VAL A 208 -36.82 14.12 -17.97
C VAL A 208 -37.74 15.07 -17.21
N THR A 209 -37.24 15.74 -16.18
CA THR A 209 -38.09 16.54 -15.28
C THR A 209 -38.71 17.76 -15.96
N LEU A 210 -37.91 18.62 -16.61
CA LEU A 210 -38.44 19.82 -17.28
C LEU A 210 -39.46 19.50 -18.38
N PRO A 211 -39.21 18.53 -19.30
CA PRO A 211 -40.21 18.14 -20.29
C PRO A 211 -41.52 17.63 -19.67
N ILE A 212 -41.46 16.83 -18.60
CA ILE A 212 -42.66 16.33 -17.91
C ILE A 212 -43.45 17.49 -17.28
N ILE A 213 -42.78 18.42 -16.61
CA ILE A 213 -43.42 19.61 -16.03
C ILE A 213 -44.11 20.42 -17.13
N ASN A 214 -43.44 20.66 -18.26
CA ASN A 214 -44.02 21.37 -19.39
C ASN A 214 -45.25 20.64 -19.95
N LEU A 215 -45.18 19.31 -20.10
CA LEU A 215 -46.32 18.49 -20.53
C LEU A 215 -47.51 18.62 -19.58
N ILE A 216 -47.28 18.54 -18.26
CA ILE A 216 -48.32 18.70 -17.24
C ILE A 216 -48.95 20.09 -17.33
N GLU A 217 -48.15 21.15 -17.50
CA GLU A 217 -48.66 22.50 -17.71
C GLU A 217 -49.49 22.62 -18.99
N PHE A 218 -49.05 22.03 -20.10
CA PHE A 218 -49.81 21.99 -21.36
C PHE A 218 -51.15 21.28 -21.17
N THR A 219 -51.17 20.09 -20.58
CA THR A 219 -52.41 19.34 -20.32
C THR A 219 -53.35 20.12 -19.41
N ARG A 220 -52.83 20.79 -18.37
CA ARG A 220 -53.62 21.63 -17.47
C ARG A 220 -54.21 22.85 -18.20
N ARG A 221 -53.45 23.53 -19.05
CA ARG A 221 -53.93 24.66 -19.87
C ARG A 221 -54.99 24.22 -20.87
N PHE A 222 -54.83 23.04 -21.46
CA PHE A 222 -55.79 22.43 -22.38
C PHE A 222 -57.11 22.07 -21.67
N ALA A 223 -57.04 21.47 -20.47
CA ALA A 223 -58.22 21.11 -19.68
C ALA A 223 -59.02 22.34 -19.19
N ILE A 224 -58.38 23.50 -19.02
CA ILE A 224 -59.02 24.77 -18.65
C ILE A 224 -59.63 25.48 -19.88
N GLY A 225 -59.58 24.88 -21.07
CA GLY A 225 -60.25 25.39 -22.28
C GLY A 225 -59.54 26.56 -22.96
N LYS A 226 -58.27 26.84 -22.62
CA LYS A 226 -57.45 27.85 -23.32
C LYS A 226 -56.88 27.26 -24.62
N GLN A 227 -57.73 27.09 -25.64
CA GLN A 227 -57.30 26.78 -27.02
C GLN A 227 -56.67 28.02 -27.68
N ALA A 228 -55.46 28.37 -27.28
CA ALA A 228 -54.63 29.29 -28.04
C ALA A 228 -53.15 29.07 -27.71
N VAL A 229 -52.55 28.00 -28.25
CA VAL A 229 -51.10 27.98 -28.48
C VAL A 229 -50.86 27.29 -29.82
N ARG A 230 -50.49 28.13 -30.78
CA ARG A 230 -50.05 27.82 -32.13
C ARG A 230 -48.63 27.25 -32.04
N GLU A 231 -48.39 26.15 -32.76
CA GLU A 231 -47.03 25.67 -33.03
C GLU A 231 -46.39 26.62 -34.05
N ASP A 232 -45.42 27.41 -33.61
CA ASP A 232 -44.38 28.01 -34.45
C ASP A 232 -43.01 27.62 -33.86
#